data_AF-A0A8S3H281-F1
#
_entry.id   AF-A0A8S3H281-F1
#
_cell.length_a   1.000
_cell.length_b   1.000
_cell.length_c   1.000
_cell.angle_alpha   90.00
_cell.angle_beta   90.00
_cell.angle_gamma   90.00
#
_symmetry.space_group_name_H-M   'P 1'
#
loop_
_entity.id
_entity.type
_entity.pdbx_description
1 polymer ?
#
loop_
_entity_poly.entity_id
_entity_poly.type
_entity_poly.pdbx_seq_one_letter_code
_entity_poly.pdbx_strand_id
1 'polypeptide(L)'
;KDHRKKIILVINNQTSSTKLAELNEWACEILHYPHDGPLLLENDHFREQAIGKIVAVAKRYRNRLFAFSVGPLSRVLIHSAWLENPFNRYIDFGSTLDEMTKSRVTRPYQSNTELNHDPTYVIDFDVNTRKFQVSSVD
;
A
#
# COMPACT_ATOMS: atom_id res chain seq x y z
N LYS A 1 -8.12 23.62 12.34
CA LYS A 1 -6.79 23.35 12.94
C LYS A 1 -5.89 22.81 11.84
N ASP A 2 -4.65 23.27 11.73
CA ASP A 2 -3.73 22.78 10.70
C ASP A 2 -3.39 21.29 10.94
N HIS A 3 -3.66 20.46 9.92
CA HIS A 3 -3.39 19.02 9.93
C HIS A 3 -2.09 18.67 9.18
N ARG A 4 -1.40 19.66 8.58
CA ARG A 4 -0.09 19.47 7.97
C ARG A 4 0.90 18.91 9.00
N LYS A 5 1.80 18.06 8.53
CA LYS A 5 2.82 17.35 9.32
C LYS A 5 2.25 16.44 10.44
N LYS A 6 1.04 15.92 10.25
CA LYS A 6 0.47 14.85 11.11
C LYS A 6 0.38 13.49 10.43
N ILE A 7 0.76 13.40 9.15
CA ILE A 7 0.68 12.19 8.35
C ILE A 7 2.09 11.67 8.06
N ILE A 8 2.34 10.40 8.34
CA ILE A 8 3.50 9.65 7.90
C ILE A 8 3.06 8.86 6.66
N LEU A 9 3.72 9.07 5.53
CA LEU A 9 3.45 8.32 4.31
C LEU A 9 4.35 7.09 4.24
N VAL A 10 3.78 5.95 3.92
CA VAL A 10 4.50 4.69 3.73
C VAL A 10 4.18 4.19 2.34
N ILE A 11 5.07 4.43 1.39
CA ILE A 11 4.79 4.26 -0.04
C ILE A 11 5.92 3.49 -0.72
N ASN A 12 5.64 2.92 -1.89
CA ASN A 12 6.67 2.26 -2.68
C ASN A 12 7.61 3.29 -3.38
N ASN A 13 8.73 2.80 -3.88
CA ASN A 13 9.76 3.58 -4.57
C ASN A 13 9.40 4.00 -6.01
N GLN A 14 8.18 3.73 -6.49
CA GLN A 14 7.70 4.20 -7.80
C GLN A 14 7.08 5.61 -7.74
N THR A 15 7.31 6.35 -6.66
CA THR A 15 6.79 7.70 -6.49
C THR A 15 7.48 8.65 -7.48
N SER A 16 6.70 9.46 -8.19
CA SER A 16 7.20 10.48 -9.11
C SER A 16 7.98 11.58 -8.35
N SER A 17 9.08 12.06 -8.92
CA SER A 17 9.91 13.12 -8.31
C SER A 17 9.13 14.43 -8.11
N THR A 18 8.28 14.80 -9.09
CA THR A 18 7.40 15.97 -8.99
C THR A 18 6.41 15.82 -7.83
N LYS A 19 5.81 14.63 -7.66
CA LYS A 19 4.91 14.36 -6.54
C LYS A 19 5.63 14.34 -5.21
N LEU A 20 6.86 13.83 -5.16
CA LEU A 20 7.62 13.79 -3.92
C LEU A 20 7.81 15.20 -3.32
N ALA A 21 8.03 16.23 -4.14
CA ALA A 21 8.12 17.61 -3.67
C ALA A 21 6.80 18.07 -3.03
N GLU A 22 5.67 17.88 -3.72
CA GLU A 22 4.32 18.21 -3.22
C GLU A 22 4.00 17.47 -1.91
N LEU A 23 4.34 16.17 -1.82
CA LEU A 23 4.10 15.36 -0.63
C LEU A 23 4.90 15.87 0.58
N ASN A 24 6.13 16.33 0.38
CA ASN A 24 6.98 16.87 1.44
C ASN A 24 6.44 18.17 2.06
N GLU A 25 5.58 18.90 1.36
CA GLU A 25 4.96 20.13 1.88
C GLU A 25 4.00 19.85 3.04
N TRP A 26 3.36 18.68 3.05
CA TRP A 26 2.31 18.36 4.01
C TRP A 26 2.55 17.08 4.81
N ALA A 27 3.33 16.13 4.30
CA ALA A 27 3.73 14.94 5.05
C ALA A 27 4.69 15.32 6.19
N CYS A 28 4.57 14.62 7.31
CA CYS A 28 5.51 14.69 8.41
C CYS A 28 6.82 13.98 8.05
N GLU A 29 6.70 12.81 7.41
CA GLU A 29 7.80 11.99 6.93
C GLU A 29 7.27 11.03 5.85
N ILE A 30 8.14 10.62 4.95
CA ILE A 30 7.85 9.67 3.88
C ILE A 30 8.84 8.51 3.98
N LEU A 31 8.31 7.30 4.10
CA LEU A 31 9.06 6.06 4.09
C LEU A 31 8.87 5.35 2.76
N HIS A 32 9.97 5.16 2.04
CA HIS A 32 9.99 4.38 0.81
C HIS A 32 10.30 2.90 1.08
N TYR A 33 9.56 2.03 0.41
CA TYR A 33 9.78 0.59 0.34
C TYR A 33 9.93 0.14 -1.13
N PRO A 34 10.64 -0.97 -1.41
CA PRO A 34 10.70 -1.50 -2.77
C PRO A 34 9.31 -1.91 -3.28
N HIS A 35 9.12 -1.86 -4.60
CA HIS A 35 7.84 -2.18 -5.24
C HIS A 35 7.42 -3.66 -5.08
N ASP A 36 8.38 -4.58 -5.02
CA ASP A 36 8.13 -6.02 -4.99
C ASP A 36 7.83 -6.53 -3.58
N GLY A 37 6.71 -6.07 -3.02
CA GLY A 37 6.22 -6.44 -1.69
C GLY A 37 6.23 -7.96 -1.41
N PRO A 38 5.75 -8.84 -2.32
CA PRO A 38 5.79 -10.29 -2.12
C PRO A 38 7.21 -10.87 -2.02
N LEU A 39 8.13 -10.47 -2.90
CA LEU A 39 9.52 -10.94 -2.86
C LEU A 39 10.24 -10.52 -1.56
N LEU A 40 9.87 -9.37 -1.00
CA LEU A 40 10.39 -8.92 0.29
C LEU A 40 9.87 -9.76 1.47
N LEU A 41 8.67 -10.31 1.37
CA LEU A 41 8.11 -11.16 2.44
C LEU A 41 8.78 -12.53 2.49
N GLU A 42 9.22 -13.04 1.35
CA GLU A 42 9.91 -14.33 1.21
C GLU A 42 11.38 -14.27 1.63
N ASN A 43 11.96 -13.07 1.70
CA ASN A 43 13.33 -12.87 2.16
C ASN A 43 13.36 -12.33 3.60
N ASP A 44 13.77 -13.17 4.55
CA ASP A 44 13.78 -12.85 5.98
C ASP A 44 14.60 -11.58 6.29
N HIS A 45 15.76 -11.42 5.66
CA HIS A 45 16.62 -10.26 5.90
C HIS A 45 15.98 -8.95 5.46
N PHE A 46 15.38 -8.93 4.25
CA PHE A 46 14.66 -7.73 3.78
C PHE A 46 13.41 -7.46 4.61
N ARG A 47 12.69 -8.50 5.02
CA ARG A 47 11.52 -8.38 5.89
C ARG A 47 11.87 -7.75 7.23
N GLU A 48 12.95 -8.21 7.87
CA GLU A 48 13.44 -7.66 9.13
C GLU A 48 13.86 -6.20 9.01
N GLN A 49 14.60 -5.84 7.96
CA GLN A 49 14.97 -4.45 7.70
C GLN A 49 13.73 -3.56 7.50
N ALA A 50 12.76 -4.04 6.72
CA ALA A 50 11.51 -3.35 6.46
C ALA A 50 10.72 -3.11 7.76
N ILE A 51 10.60 -4.14 8.60
CA ILE A 51 9.94 -4.06 9.91
C ILE A 51 10.70 -3.11 10.84
N GLY A 52 12.02 -3.25 10.95
CA GLY A 52 12.84 -2.38 11.81
C GLY A 52 12.68 -0.90 11.46
N LYS A 53 12.63 -0.59 10.17
CA LYS A 53 12.40 0.77 9.66
C LYS A 53 11.06 1.35 10.11
N ILE A 54 9.94 0.63 9.92
CA ILE A 54 8.62 1.14 10.33
C ILE A 54 8.50 1.24 11.86
N VAL A 55 9.04 0.27 12.59
CA VAL A 55 9.01 0.22 14.06
C VAL A 55 9.76 1.42 14.66
N ALA A 56 10.95 1.75 14.13
CA ALA A 56 11.71 2.91 14.59
C ALA A 56 10.92 4.22 14.45
N VAL A 57 10.19 4.38 13.34
CA VAL A 57 9.37 5.57 13.07
C VAL A 57 8.13 5.58 13.95
N ALA A 58 7.47 4.43 14.14
CA ALA A 58 6.30 4.30 15.02
C ALA A 58 6.63 4.68 16.48
N LYS A 59 7.82 4.32 16.97
CA LYS A 59 8.32 4.72 18.30
C LYS A 59 8.55 6.21 18.43
N ARG A 60 9.07 6.85 17.38
CA ARG A 60 9.42 8.27 17.37
C ARG A 60 8.21 9.20 17.41
N TYR A 61 7.07 8.78 16.85
CA TYR A 61 5.89 9.62 16.72
C TYR A 61 4.70 9.15 17.55
N ARG A 62 3.88 10.08 18.03
CA ARG A 62 2.62 9.79 18.73
C ARG A 62 1.46 10.60 18.15
N ASN A 63 0.26 10.03 18.20
CA ASN A 63 -0.98 10.62 17.68
C ASN A 63 -0.90 11.00 16.20
N ARG A 64 -0.08 10.30 15.41
CA ARG A 64 0.06 10.47 13.96
C ARG A 64 -0.81 9.49 13.18
N LEU A 65 -1.12 9.85 11.94
CA LEU A 65 -1.69 8.92 10.96
C LEU A 65 -0.56 8.37 10.10
N PHE A 66 -0.44 7.05 10.01
CA PHE A 66 0.41 6.36 9.07
C PHE A 66 -0.48 5.87 7.92
N ALA A 67 -0.22 6.35 6.71
CA ALA A 67 -0.96 6.01 5.50
C ALA A 67 -0.09 5.13 4.60
N PHE A 68 -0.53 3.90 4.37
CA PHE A 68 0.23 2.88 3.65
C PHE A 68 -0.28 2.69 2.21
N SER A 69 0.66 2.60 1.28
CA SER A 69 0.49 2.16 -0.11
C SER A 69 1.72 1.34 -0.55
N VAL A 70 1.87 0.18 0.07
CA VAL A 70 2.99 -0.76 -0.17
C VAL A 70 2.49 -2.18 -0.45
N GLY A 71 1.25 -2.31 -0.91
CA GLY A 71 0.67 -3.58 -1.33
C GLY A 71 0.61 -4.62 -0.18
N PRO A 72 0.88 -5.91 -0.45
CA PRO A 72 0.81 -6.96 0.57
C PRO A 72 1.67 -6.70 1.81
N LEU A 73 2.75 -5.95 1.68
CA LEU A 73 3.64 -5.59 2.78
C LEU A 73 2.95 -4.68 3.81
N SER A 74 1.91 -3.92 3.42
CA SER A 74 1.18 -3.00 4.32
C SER A 74 0.71 -3.72 5.58
N ARG A 75 0.14 -4.92 5.44
CA ARG A 75 -0.42 -5.68 6.57
C ARG A 75 0.64 -6.02 7.63
N VAL A 76 1.80 -6.49 7.18
CA VAL A 76 2.91 -6.86 8.07
C VAL A 76 3.45 -5.63 8.77
N LEU A 77 3.71 -4.55 8.04
CA LEU A 77 4.25 -3.32 8.61
C LEU A 77 3.27 -2.65 9.58
N ILE A 78 1.98 -2.62 9.26
CA ILE A 78 0.92 -2.07 10.13
C ILE A 78 0.88 -2.86 11.44
N HIS A 79 0.88 -4.19 11.37
CA HIS A 79 0.87 -5.03 12.56
C HIS A 79 2.07 -4.76 13.45
N SER A 80 3.29 -4.78 12.91
CA SER A 80 4.52 -4.52 13.67
C SER A 80 4.56 -3.11 14.25
N ALA A 81 4.13 -2.09 13.50
CA ALA A 81 4.11 -0.71 13.98
C ALA A 81 3.06 -0.50 15.08
N TRP A 82 1.88 -1.12 14.95
CA TRP A 82 0.81 -1.01 15.93
C TRP A 82 1.17 -1.65 17.27
N LEU A 83 1.83 -2.82 17.25
CA LEU A 83 2.33 -3.46 18.47
C LEU A 83 3.29 -2.56 19.24
N GLU A 84 4.06 -1.75 18.53
CA GLU A 84 5.07 -0.87 19.10
C GLU A 84 4.50 0.48 19.56
N ASN A 85 3.49 1.00 18.87
CA ASN A 85 2.81 2.22 19.30
C ASN A 85 1.33 2.25 18.87
N PRO A 86 0.40 1.79 19.72
CA PRO A 86 -1.03 1.78 19.40
C PRO A 86 -1.71 3.16 19.51
N PHE A 87 -1.00 4.20 19.96
CA PHE A 87 -1.55 5.56 20.01
C PHE A 87 -1.51 6.29 18.65
N ASN A 88 -0.84 5.71 17.66
CA ASN A 88 -0.93 6.15 16.28
C ASN A 88 -2.09 5.46 15.56
N ARG A 89 -2.53 6.04 14.45
CA ARG A 89 -3.50 5.44 13.54
C ARG A 89 -2.77 4.88 12.34
N TYR A 90 -3.15 3.69 11.90
CA TYR A 90 -2.54 3.00 10.78
C TYR A 90 -3.65 2.64 9.79
N ILE A 91 -3.55 3.11 8.55
CA ILE A 91 -4.55 2.88 7.51
C ILE A 91 -3.84 2.42 6.25
N ASP A 92 -4.25 1.27 5.71
CA ASP A 92 -3.87 0.82 4.38
C ASP A 92 -4.82 1.45 3.36
N PHE A 93 -4.30 2.42 2.60
CA PHE A 93 -5.04 3.03 1.50
C PHE A 93 -4.85 2.25 0.20
N GLY A 94 -3.88 1.34 0.14
CA GLY A 94 -3.53 0.64 -1.09
C GLY A 94 -3.30 1.59 -2.26
N SER A 95 -3.72 1.18 -3.45
CA SER A 95 -3.51 1.95 -4.68
C SER A 95 -4.38 3.21 -4.79
N THR A 96 -5.26 3.55 -3.84
CA THR A 96 -5.95 4.86 -3.90
C THR A 96 -4.97 6.04 -3.71
N LEU A 97 -3.79 5.79 -3.12
CA LEU A 97 -2.72 6.79 -3.05
C LEU A 97 -1.86 6.87 -4.32
N ASP A 98 -2.04 5.97 -5.29
CA ASP A 98 -1.18 5.94 -6.49
C ASP A 98 -1.37 7.21 -7.34
N GLU A 99 -2.58 7.76 -7.44
CA GLU A 99 -2.82 9.03 -8.16
C GLU A 99 -2.06 10.20 -7.53
N MET A 100 -1.97 10.22 -6.20
CA MET A 100 -1.23 11.24 -5.44
C MET A 100 0.29 11.04 -5.50
N THR A 101 0.77 9.83 -5.75
CA THR A 101 2.19 9.48 -5.61
C THR A 101 2.89 9.21 -6.95
N LYS A 102 2.19 8.73 -7.98
CA LYS A 102 2.79 8.21 -9.22
C LYS A 102 2.47 9.03 -10.48
N SER A 103 1.62 10.04 -10.40
CA SER A 103 1.18 10.87 -11.54
C SER A 103 0.64 10.08 -12.75
N ARG A 104 0.17 8.86 -12.53
CA ARG A 104 -0.39 8.00 -13.57
C ARG A 104 -1.46 7.10 -12.97
N VAL A 105 -2.41 6.69 -13.81
CA VAL A 105 -3.35 5.62 -13.51
C VAL A 105 -2.57 4.31 -13.41
N THR A 106 -2.74 3.59 -12.30
CA THR A 106 -2.17 2.25 -12.08
C THR A 106 -3.25 1.17 -11.95
N ARG A 107 -4.53 1.55 -11.86
CA ARG A 107 -5.66 0.65 -11.73
C ARG A 107 -6.85 1.14 -12.57
N PRO A 108 -7.64 0.21 -13.15
CA PRO A 108 -8.82 0.57 -13.95
C PRO A 108 -9.80 1.51 -13.24
N TYR A 109 -10.06 1.27 -11.95
CA TYR A 109 -11.01 2.04 -11.13
C TYR A 109 -10.60 3.49 -10.87
N GLN A 110 -9.38 3.90 -11.21
CA GLN A 110 -8.92 5.29 -11.09
C GLN A 110 -9.31 6.14 -12.31
N SER A 111 -9.79 5.51 -13.38
CA SER A 111 -10.29 6.21 -14.56
C SER A 111 -11.82 6.15 -14.59
N ASN A 112 -12.47 7.29 -14.84
CA ASN A 112 -13.91 7.36 -15.03
C ASN A 112 -14.35 6.84 -16.42
N THR A 113 -13.44 6.28 -17.21
CA THR A 113 -13.65 5.92 -18.62
C THR A 113 -13.98 4.45 -18.86
N GLU A 114 -13.87 3.58 -17.86
CA GLU A 114 -14.16 2.15 -18.01
C GLU A 114 -15.35 1.74 -17.12
N LEU A 115 -16.53 1.50 -17.69
CA LEU A 115 -17.73 1.10 -16.93
C LEU A 115 -17.70 -0.35 -16.40
N ASN A 116 -16.71 -1.14 -16.79
CA ASN A 116 -16.56 -2.55 -16.40
C ASN A 116 -15.30 -2.74 -15.54
N HIS A 117 -15.39 -2.35 -14.26
CA HIS A 117 -14.25 -2.45 -13.34
C HIS A 117 -14.02 -3.86 -12.77
N ASP A 118 -15.01 -4.75 -12.87
CA ASP A 118 -14.89 -6.17 -12.57
C ASP A 118 -15.41 -6.98 -13.76
N PRO A 119 -14.54 -7.61 -14.57
CA PRO A 119 -15.01 -8.60 -15.54
C PRO A 119 -15.77 -9.70 -14.79
N THR A 120 -16.94 -10.07 -15.31
CA THR A 120 -17.68 -11.19 -14.75
C THR A 120 -16.90 -12.45 -15.07
N TYR A 121 -16.50 -13.19 -14.04
CA TYR A 121 -15.87 -14.49 -14.23
C TYR A 121 -16.89 -15.59 -14.00
N VAL A 122 -16.89 -16.58 -14.88
CA VAL A 122 -17.55 -17.86 -14.62
C VAL A 122 -16.50 -18.82 -14.09
N ILE A 123 -16.82 -19.46 -12.97
CA ILE A 123 -16.02 -20.53 -12.39
C ILE A 123 -16.78 -21.82 -12.59
N ASP A 124 -16.31 -22.63 -13.54
CA ASP A 124 -16.84 -23.97 -13.78
C ASP A 124 -16.01 -25.01 -13.04
N PHE A 125 -16.69 -25.90 -12.33
CA PHE A 125 -16.07 -27.06 -11.69
C PHE A 125 -16.37 -28.32 -12.51
N ASP A 126 -15.33 -28.89 -13.11
CA ASP A 126 -15.44 -30.18 -13.80
C ASP A 126 -15.31 -31.32 -12.78
N VAL A 127 -16.43 -31.99 -12.51
CA VAL A 127 -16.51 -33.11 -11.56
C VAL A 127 -15.66 -34.32 -11.97
N ASN A 128 -15.40 -34.52 -13.26
CA ASN A 128 -14.65 -35.66 -13.77
C ASN A 128 -13.14 -35.45 -13.63
N THR A 129 -12.67 -34.23 -13.93
CA THR A 129 -11.23 -33.91 -13.84
C THR A 129 -10.84 -33.30 -12.48
N ARG A 130 -11.82 -32.93 -11.65
CA ARG A 130 -11.64 -32.22 -10.36
C ARG A 130 -10.84 -30.92 -10.51
N LYS A 131 -11.07 -30.20 -11.61
CA LYS A 131 -10.40 -28.93 -11.92
C LYS A 131 -11.41 -27.79 -11.99
N PHE A 132 -10.96 -26.60 -11.60
CA PHE A 132 -11.65 -25.35 -11.84
C PHE A 132 -11.19 -24.79 -13.19
N GLN A 133 -12.13 -24.33 -14.00
CA GLN A 133 -11.87 -23.47 -15.15
C GLN A 133 -12.45 -22.09 -14.85
N VAL A 134 -11.65 -21.06 -15.15
CA VAL A 134 -12.05 -19.67 -15.00
C VAL A 134 -12.06 -19.05 -16.39
N SER A 135 -13.21 -18.52 -16.81
CA SER A 135 -13.39 -17.81 -18.07
C SER A 135 -13.97 -16.42 -17.80
N SER A 136 -13.52 -15.42 -18.56
CA SER A 136 -14.14 -14.10 -18.56
C SER A 136 -15.40 -14.13 -19.42
N VAL A 137 -16.46 -13.47 -18.95
CA VAL A 137 -17.66 -13.16 -19.73
C VAL A 137 -17.45 -11.76 -20.31
N ASP A 138 -17.35 -11.68 -21.64
CA ASP A 138 -17.34 -10.41 -22.37
C ASP A 138 -18.71 -9.72 -22.33
#